data_AF-A0A8J2UN20-F1
#
_entry.id   AF-A0A8J2UN20-F1
#
_cell.length_a   1.000
_cell.length_b   1.000
_cell.length_c   1.000
_cell.angle_alpha   90.00
_cell.angle_beta   90.00
_cell.angle_gamma   90.00
#
_symmetry.space_group_name_H-M   'P 1'
#
loop_
_entity.id
_entity.type
_entity.pdbx_description
1 polymer ?
#
loop_
_entity_poly.entity_id
_entity_poly.type
_entity_poly.pdbx_seq_one_letter_code
_entity_poly.pdbx_strand_id
1 'polypeptide(L)' 'MSDTQTPQVETLNKNEVFSFCRHLGRALKNADSTDSLLASKLAREAEHLQKNGFDTASEMFLVVAQTLAPTSPNN' A
#
# COMPACT_ATOMS: atom_id res chain seq x y z
N MET A 1 -33.45 3.65 14.19
CA MET A 1 -33.11 4.47 13.01
C MET A 1 -31.66 4.14 12.71
N SER A 2 -31.37 3.57 11.55
CA SER A 2 -30.02 3.17 11.17
C SER A 2 -29.42 4.32 10.36
N ASP A 3 -28.51 5.06 10.95
CA ASP A 3 -27.71 6.05 10.24
C ASP A 3 -26.80 5.32 9.25
N THR A 4 -27.21 5.31 7.99
CA THR A 4 -26.38 4.84 6.88
C THR A 4 -25.28 5.87 6.67
N GLN A 5 -24.18 5.73 7.39
CA GLN A 5 -22.97 6.52 7.17
C GLN A 5 -22.37 6.09 5.83
N THR A 6 -22.59 6.88 4.78
CA THR A 6 -21.91 6.70 3.50
C THR A 6 -20.40 6.83 3.73
N PRO A 7 -19.58 5.85 3.28
CA PRO A 7 -18.14 5.97 3.40
C PRO A 7 -17.70 7.24 2.66
N GLN A 8 -17.03 8.15 3.37
CA GLN A 8 -16.47 9.33 2.75
C GLN A 8 -15.38 8.85 1.78
N VAL A 9 -15.59 9.08 0.49
CA VAL A 9 -14.63 8.70 -0.55
C VAL A 9 -13.36 9.52 -0.33
N GLU A 10 -12.27 8.84 0.00
CA GLU A 10 -10.94 9.43 0.13
C GLU A 10 -10.58 10.09 -1.22
N THR A 11 -10.63 11.42 -1.27
CA THR A 11 -10.37 12.15 -2.51
C THR A 11 -8.88 12.48 -2.58
N LEU A 12 -8.11 11.56 -3.13
CA LEU A 12 -6.66 11.74 -3.32
C LEU A 12 -6.40 12.84 -4.35
N ASN A 13 -5.58 13.82 -4.01
CA ASN A 13 -5.18 14.83 -4.97
C ASN A 13 -4.06 14.28 -5.88
N LYS A 14 -4.02 14.78 -7.12
CA LYS A 14 -3.05 14.31 -8.14
C LYS A 14 -1.60 14.42 -7.66
N ASN A 15 -1.27 15.43 -6.86
CA ASN A 15 0.09 15.66 -6.37
C ASN A 15 0.51 14.64 -5.29
N GLU A 16 -0.43 14.21 -4.43
CA GLU A 16 -0.22 13.15 -3.44
C GLU A 16 0.09 11.84 -4.14
N VAL A 17 -0.67 11.50 -5.18
CA VAL A 17 -0.42 10.29 -5.99
C VAL A 17 0.94 10.36 -6.68
N PHE A 18 1.32 11.49 -7.29
CA PHE A 18 2.64 11.65 -7.89
C PHE A 18 3.78 11.55 -6.87
N SER A 19 3.62 12.19 -5.71
CA SER A 19 4.59 12.12 -4.63
C SER A 19 4.76 10.69 -4.14
N PHE A 20 3.66 9.96 -3.93
CA PHE A 20 3.66 8.55 -3.57
C PHE A 20 4.41 7.70 -4.60
N CYS A 21 4.04 7.78 -5.89
CA CYS A 21 4.67 7.00 -6.94
C CYS A 21 6.18 7.29 -7.06
N ARG A 22 6.58 8.54 -6.84
CA ARG A 22 7.99 8.93 -6.82
C ARG A 22 8.74 8.30 -5.64
N HIS A 23 8.18 8.35 -4.43
CA HIS A 23 8.81 7.76 -3.26
C HIS A 23 8.88 6.23 -3.37
N LEU A 24 7.81 5.61 -3.84
CA LEU A 24 7.75 4.18 -4.12
C LEU A 24 8.81 3.77 -5.14
N GLY A 25 8.91 4.46 -6.27
CA GLY A 25 9.94 4.18 -7.29
C GLY A 25 11.37 4.32 -6.76
N ARG A 26 11.62 5.20 -5.78
CA ARG A 26 12.93 5.28 -5.11
C ARG A 26 13.18 4.11 -4.17
N ALA A 27 12.17 3.68 -3.41
CA ALA A 27 12.26 2.53 -2.52
C ALA A 27 12.50 1.23 -3.30
N LEU A 28 11.91 1.13 -4.50
CA LEU A 28 12.02 -0.03 -5.39
C LEU A 28 13.24 -0.01 -6.32
N LYS A 29 14.03 1.08 -6.38
CA LYS A 29 15.07 1.30 -7.41
C LYS A 29 16.09 0.14 -7.54
N ASN A 30 16.38 -0.54 -6.44
CA ASN A 30 17.31 -1.68 -6.38
C ASN A 30 16.63 -2.97 -5.92
N ALA A 31 15.30 -2.98 -5.84
CA ALA A 31 14.55 -4.15 -5.44
C ALA A 31 14.45 -5.12 -6.62
N ASP A 32 14.66 -6.40 -6.37
CA ASP A 32 14.25 -7.45 -7.29
C ASP A 32 12.90 -8.03 -6.83
N SER A 33 12.27 -8.81 -7.71
CA SER A 33 10.99 -9.49 -7.45
C SER A 33 11.09 -10.64 -6.44
N THR A 34 12.16 -10.68 -5.64
CA THR A 34 12.40 -11.63 -4.56
C THR A 34 12.79 -10.93 -3.25
N ASP A 35 12.74 -9.60 -3.20
CA ASP A 35 13.12 -8.80 -2.02
C ASP A 35 12.04 -8.91 -0.92
N SER A 36 12.06 -10.05 -0.23
CA SER A 36 11.19 -10.38 0.90
C SER A 36 11.35 -9.43 2.09
N LEU A 37 12.52 -8.79 2.24
CA LEU A 37 12.76 -7.78 3.26
C LEU A 37 12.00 -6.49 2.92
N LEU A 38 12.04 -6.07 1.66
CA LEU A 38 11.27 -4.92 1.20
C LEU A 38 9.77 -5.19 1.23
N ALA A 39 9.33 -6.38 0.79
CA ALA A 39 7.93 -6.78 0.89
C ALA A 39 7.42 -6.74 2.35
N SER A 40 8.21 -7.26 3.30
CA SER A 40 7.86 -7.22 4.72
C SER A 40 7.78 -5.79 5.27
N LYS A 41 8.68 -4.89 4.83
CA LYS A 41 8.64 -3.48 5.22
C LYS A 41 7.39 -2.78 4.68
N LEU A 42 7.07 -3.00 3.41
CA LEU A 42 5.89 -2.42 2.78
C LEU A 42 4.59 -2.92 3.42
N ALA A 43 4.51 -4.21 3.78
CA ALA A 43 3.36 -4.77 4.50
C ALA A 43 3.18 -4.15 5.90
N ARG A 44 4.28 -3.95 6.66
CA ARG A 44 4.22 -3.26 7.96
C ARG A 44 3.81 -1.79 7.82
N GLU A 45 4.29 -1.11 6.79
CA GLU A 45 3.90 0.27 6.53
C GLU A 45 2.41 0.37 6.15
N ALA A 46 1.91 -0.60 5.38
CA ALA A 46 0.48 -0.69 5.09
C ALA A 46 -0.37 -0.87 6.36
N GLU A 47 0.03 -1.76 7.28
CA GLU A 47 -0.66 -1.91 8.57
C GLU A 47 -0.65 -0.61 9.39
N HIS A 48 0.46 0.13 9.37
CA HIS A 48 0.56 1.41 10.05
C HIS A 48 -0.38 2.45 9.41
N LEU A 49 -0.40 2.54 8.08
CA LEU A 49 -1.28 3.46 7.34
C LEU A 49 -2.75 3.15 7.59
N GLN A 50 -3.13 1.88 7.57
CA GLN A 50 -4.50 1.43 7.84
C GLN A 50 -4.96 1.80 9.26
N LYS A 51 -4.10 1.60 10.27
CA LYS A 51 -4.41 1.97 11.67
C LYS A 51 -4.64 3.48 11.85
N ASN A 52 -4.12 4.30 10.94
CA ASN A 52 -4.27 5.75 10.96
C ASN A 52 -5.35 6.28 9.99
N GLY A 53 -6.12 5.39 9.36
CA GLY A 53 -7.23 5.74 8.46
C GLY A 53 -6.80 6.11 7.03
N PHE A 54 -5.59 5.76 6.61
CA PHE A 54 -5.10 5.94 5.23
C PHE A 54 -5.31 4.66 4.41
N ASP A 55 -6.57 4.29 4.18
CA ASP A 55 -6.94 3.00 3.61
C ASP A 55 -6.42 2.81 2.18
N THR A 56 -6.56 3.82 1.31
CA THR A 56 -6.10 3.72 -0.08
C THR A 56 -4.58 3.58 -0.16
N ALA A 57 -3.85 4.35 0.64
CA ALA A 57 -2.39 4.27 0.69
C ALA A 57 -1.92 2.91 1.22
N SER A 58 -2.60 2.38 2.23
CA SER A 58 -2.35 1.03 2.76
C SER A 58 -2.50 -0.04 1.68
N GLU A 59 -3.61 -0.01 0.92
CA GLU A 59 -3.87 -0.97 -0.16
C GLU A 59 -2.79 -0.90 -1.25
N MET A 60 -2.37 0.30 -1.64
CA MET A 60 -1.29 0.47 -2.62
C MET A 60 0.04 -0.14 -2.13
N PHE A 61 0.39 0.01 -0.85
CA PHE A 61 1.58 -0.62 -0.28
C PHE A 61 1.48 -2.14 -0.25
N LEU A 62 0.30 -2.70 0.07
CA LEU A 62 0.04 -4.14 0.08
C LEU A 62 0.19 -4.77 -1.32
N VAL A 63 -0.37 -4.13 -2.35
CA VAL A 63 -0.26 -4.61 -3.74
C VAL A 63 1.21 -4.71 -4.17
N VAL A 64 2.02 -3.70 -3.82
CA VAL A 64 3.45 -3.72 -4.16
C VAL A 64 4.18 -4.81 -3.36
N ALA A 65 3.89 -4.95 -2.07
CA ALA A 65 4.48 -6.00 -1.24
C ALA A 65 4.21 -7.41 -1.80
N GLN A 66 2.97 -7.69 -2.20
CA GLN A 66 2.56 -8.95 -2.82
C GLN A 66 3.22 -9.18 -4.18
N THR A 67 3.51 -8.12 -4.93
CA THR A 67 4.23 -8.22 -6.22
C THR A 67 5.70 -8.59 -6.02
N LEU A 68 6.34 -8.09 -4.95
CA LEU A 68 7.75 -8.35 -4.63
C LEU A 68 8.00 -9.70 -3.96
N ALA A 69 7.04 -10.19 -3.19
CA ALA A 69 7.09 -11.50 -2.56
C ALA A 69 5.73 -12.18 -2.77
N PRO A 70 5.45 -12.65 -4.01
CA PRO A 70 4.23 -13.37 -4.28
C PRO A 70 4.22 -14.61 -3.40
N THR A 71 3.40 -14.60 -2.35
CA THR A 71 3.07 -15.82 -1.64
C THR A 71 2.34 -16.68 -2.65
N SER A 72 2.96 -17.78 -3.09
CA SER A 72 2.24 -18.80 -3.85
C SER A 72 0.92 -19.04 -3.12
N PRO A 73 -0.25 -18.92 -3.79
CA PRO A 73 -1.48 -19.35 -3.17
C PRO A 73 -1.25 -20.80 -2.75
N ASN A 74 -1.37 -21.08 -1.45
CA ASN A 74 -1.24 -22.43 -0.93
C ASN A 74 -2.12 -23.35 -1.78
N ASN A 75 -1.51 -24.37 -2.39
CA ASN A 75 -2.24 -25.57 -2.81
C ASN A 75 -2.85 -26.25 -1.58
#